data_AF-A0A939XWJ8-F1
#
_entry.id   AF-A0A939XWJ8-F1
#
_cell.length_a   1.000
_cell.length_b   1.000
_cell.length_c   1.000
_cell.angle_alpha   90.00
_cell.angle_beta   90.00
_cell.angle_gamma   90.00
#
_symmetry.space_group_name_H-M   'P 1'
#
loop_
_entity.id
_entity.type
_entity.pdbx_description
1 polymer ?
#
loop_
_entity_poly.entity_id
_entity_poly.type
_entity_poly.pdbx_seq_one_letter_code
_entity_poly.pdbx_strand_id
1 'polypeptide(L)'
;ALQVHSVGGVAGAGQPLMDIVPKDNPLIVECNIMVRDITHVHKGQDADVQLLAFQKRSVPKIAGKVTYVSADRIMQRTPYGEQPTYVVHVEINKEELEANNLYLTAGMPVAVFIRTNPRTVLDYALEPMLQNFDRALREN
;
A
#
# COMPACT_ATOMS: atom_id res chain seq x y z
N ALA A 1 -15.08 -18.86 62.76
CA ALA A 1 -14.60 -17.55 62.26
C ALA A 1 -14.39 -17.65 60.75
N LEU A 2 -15.20 -16.93 59.98
CA LEU A 2 -14.96 -16.46 58.61
C LEU A 2 -16.16 -15.58 58.27
N GLN A 3 -15.92 -14.27 58.16
CA GLN A 3 -16.87 -13.28 57.66
C GLN A 3 -16.43 -12.89 56.25
N VAL A 4 -17.37 -12.87 55.30
CA VAL A 4 -17.90 -11.64 54.69
C VAL A 4 -18.88 -12.03 53.56
N HIS A 5 -20.07 -11.43 53.66
CA HIS A 5 -21.19 -11.44 52.70
C HIS A 5 -21.11 -10.22 51.77
N SER A 6 -21.54 -10.38 50.52
CA SER A 6 -22.40 -9.50 49.66
C SER A 6 -22.13 -9.88 48.19
N VAL A 7 -23.05 -10.29 47.32
CA VAL A 7 -24.35 -9.74 46.83
C VAL A 7 -24.18 -8.35 46.20
N GLY A 8 -24.09 -8.31 44.86
CA GLY A 8 -24.27 -7.09 44.06
C GLY A 8 -23.00 -6.47 43.48
N GLY A 9 -22.24 -7.21 42.67
CA GLY A 9 -21.18 -6.63 41.83
C GLY A 9 -21.77 -6.07 40.53
N VAL A 10 -22.08 -4.78 40.50
CA VAL A 10 -22.47 -4.06 39.27
C VAL A 10 -21.27 -4.08 38.32
N ALA A 11 -21.37 -4.85 37.24
CA ALA A 11 -20.41 -4.76 36.14
C ALA A 11 -20.58 -3.38 35.47
N GLY A 12 -19.54 -2.55 35.52
CA GLY A 12 -19.54 -1.23 34.88
C GLY A 12 -19.73 -1.37 33.37
N ALA A 13 -20.75 -0.68 32.84
CA ALA A 13 -20.98 -0.58 31.41
C ALA A 13 -19.86 0.25 30.74
N GLY A 14 -19.30 -0.26 29.63
CA GLY A 14 -18.50 0.57 28.72
C GLY A 14 -17.16 0.01 28.23
N GLN A 15 -16.79 -1.25 28.52
CA GLN A 15 -15.63 -1.86 27.85
C GLN A 15 -16.09 -2.57 26.58
N PRO A 16 -15.62 -2.16 25.37
CA PRO A 16 -15.83 -2.96 24.17
C PRO A 16 -15.09 -4.28 24.37
N LEU A 17 -15.85 -5.36 24.59
CA LEU A 17 -15.32 -6.69 24.87
C LEU A 17 -14.92 -7.44 23.59
N MET A 18 -15.31 -6.97 22.40
CA MET A 18 -15.06 -7.66 21.14
C MET A 18 -15.17 -6.72 19.94
N ASP A 19 -14.06 -6.51 19.22
CA ASP A 19 -14.10 -5.99 17.85
C ASP A 19 -14.34 -7.16 16.90
N ILE A 20 -15.52 -7.19 16.27
CA ILE A 20 -15.83 -8.15 15.22
C ILE A 20 -15.12 -7.65 13.96
N VAL A 21 -13.96 -8.23 13.64
CA VAL A 21 -13.30 -8.01 12.34
C VAL A 21 -14.03 -8.86 11.29
N PRO A 22 -14.67 -8.25 10.27
CA PRO A 22 -15.31 -9.01 9.20
C PRO A 22 -14.27 -9.88 8.49
N LYS A 23 -14.58 -11.16 8.26
CA LYS A 23 -13.69 -12.07 7.51
C LYS A 23 -13.40 -11.59 6.09
N ASP A 24 -14.26 -10.75 5.51
CA ASP A 24 -14.17 -10.25 4.13
C ASP A 24 -13.55 -8.86 4.02
N ASN A 25 -12.80 -8.40 5.02
CA ASN A 25 -12.11 -7.12 4.88
C ASN A 25 -10.99 -7.27 3.82
N PRO A 26 -11.00 -6.46 2.74
CA PRO A 26 -9.94 -6.51 1.75
C PRO A 26 -8.60 -6.18 2.43
N LEU A 27 -7.58 -6.97 2.14
CA LEU A 27 -6.23 -6.75 2.64
C LEU A 27 -5.59 -5.65 1.82
N ILE A 28 -5.55 -4.44 2.39
CA ILE A 28 -5.03 -3.25 1.72
C ILE A 28 -3.63 -2.94 2.24
N VAL A 29 -2.70 -2.78 1.31
CA VAL A 29 -1.36 -2.24 1.56
C VAL A 29 -1.31 -0.80 1.08
N GLU A 30 -0.92 0.08 1.98
CA GLU A 30 -0.55 1.45 1.66
C GLU A 30 0.92 1.51 1.27
N CYS A 31 1.23 2.12 0.12
CA CYS A 31 2.59 2.40 -0.31
C CYS A 31 2.74 3.84 -0.77
N ASN A 32 3.97 4.35 -0.66
CA ASN A 32 4.33 5.69 -1.06
C ASN A 32 5.10 5.65 -2.38
N ILE A 33 4.66 6.42 -3.36
CA ILE A 33 5.27 6.53 -4.68
C ILE A 33 5.92 7.91 -4.83
N MET A 34 7.13 7.95 -5.39
CA MET A 34 7.82 9.20 -5.66
C MET A 34 7.08 10.01 -6.73
N VAL A 35 7.09 11.35 -6.60
CA VAL A 35 6.43 12.26 -7.56
C VAL A 35 6.83 12.01 -9.01
N ARG A 36 8.09 11.64 -9.27
CA ARG A 36 8.59 11.35 -10.63
C ARG A 36 7.97 10.11 -11.28
N ASP A 37 7.40 9.21 -10.48
CA ASP A 37 6.90 7.91 -10.93
C ASP A 37 5.36 7.89 -11.04
N ILE A 38 4.67 8.92 -10.53
CA ILE A 38 3.20 8.98 -10.47
C ILE A 38 2.52 8.89 -11.84
N THR A 39 3.18 9.38 -12.90
CA THR A 39 2.66 9.34 -14.28
C THR A 39 2.49 7.93 -14.83
N HIS A 40 3.06 6.92 -14.17
CA HIS A 40 2.97 5.52 -14.57
C HIS A 40 2.02 4.71 -13.70
N VAL A 41 1.54 5.28 -12.59
CA VAL A 41 0.73 4.58 -11.61
C VAL A 41 -0.74 5.00 -11.74
N HIS A 42 -1.60 4.02 -11.99
CA HIS A 42 -3.03 4.24 -12.21
C HIS A 42 -3.85 3.14 -11.54
N LYS A 43 -5.07 3.50 -11.14
CA LYS A 43 -6.04 2.55 -10.60
C LYS A 43 -6.30 1.42 -11.58
N GLY A 44 -6.30 0.20 -11.07
CA GLY A 44 -6.58 -1.03 -11.82
C GLY A 44 -5.34 -1.77 -12.31
N GLN A 45 -4.13 -1.22 -12.15
CA GLN A 45 -2.89 -1.91 -12.49
C GLN A 45 -2.64 -3.12 -11.59
N ASP A 46 -2.04 -4.15 -12.17
CA ASP A 46 -1.54 -5.29 -11.43
C ASP A 46 -0.27 -4.90 -10.64
N ALA A 47 -0.14 -5.45 -9.45
CA ALA A 47 1.01 -5.28 -8.59
C ALA A 47 1.42 -6.62 -7.98
N ASP A 48 2.70 -6.76 -7.67
CA ASP A 48 3.23 -7.88 -6.93
C ASP A 48 3.62 -7.40 -5.53
N VAL A 49 3.05 -8.02 -4.49
CA VAL A 49 3.33 -7.69 -3.09
C VAL A 49 4.25 -8.76 -2.49
N GLN A 50 5.34 -8.31 -1.88
CA GLN A 50 6.34 -9.14 -1.24
C GLN A 50 6.40 -8.84 0.26
N LEU A 51 6.15 -9.86 1.08
CA LEU A 51 6.11 -9.75 2.54
C LEU A 51 7.51 -9.87 3.14
N LEU A 52 8.15 -8.74 3.45
CA LEU A 52 9.55 -8.69 3.89
C LEU A 52 9.78 -9.32 5.28
N ALA A 53 8.71 -9.48 6.07
CA ALA A 53 8.78 -10.06 7.41
C ALA A 53 9.09 -11.57 7.44
N PHE A 54 8.91 -12.29 6.32
CA PHE A 54 9.18 -13.73 6.27
C PHE A 54 10.63 -14.00 5.87
N GLN A 55 11.38 -14.70 6.72
CA GLN A 55 12.79 -15.09 6.48
C GLN A 55 12.97 -16.23 5.45
N LYS A 56 12.00 -16.44 4.56
CA LYS A 56 12.10 -17.48 3.53
C LYS A 56 13.13 -17.05 2.49
N ARG A 57 14.02 -17.97 2.10
CA ARG A 57 15.05 -17.77 1.06
C ARG A 57 14.48 -17.26 -0.27
N SER A 58 13.21 -17.53 -0.52
CA SER A 58 12.39 -16.94 -1.58
C SER A 58 11.07 -16.50 -0.94
N VAL A 59 10.87 -15.19 -0.80
CA VAL A 59 9.57 -14.65 -0.36
C VAL A 59 8.66 -14.70 -1.59
N PRO A 60 7.53 -15.44 -1.54
CA PRO A 60 6.59 -15.49 -2.65
C PRO A 60 6.03 -14.10 -2.92
N LYS A 61 5.82 -13.80 -4.20
CA LYS A 61 5.11 -12.61 -4.65
C LYS A 61 3.62 -12.94 -4.66
N ILE A 62 2.82 -12.13 -4.00
CA ILE A 62 1.37 -12.27 -3.98
C ILE A 62 0.78 -11.25 -4.94
N ALA A 63 -0.14 -11.69 -5.80
CA ALA A 63 -0.79 -10.79 -6.72
C ALA A 63 -1.66 -9.78 -5.96
N GLY A 64 -1.63 -8.55 -6.42
CA GLY A 64 -2.45 -7.47 -5.93
C GLY A 64 -2.88 -6.52 -7.05
N LYS A 65 -3.79 -5.62 -6.71
CA LYS A 65 -4.34 -4.65 -7.65
C LYS A 65 -4.39 -3.26 -7.05
N VAL A 66 -3.97 -2.26 -7.81
CA VAL A 66 -4.06 -0.86 -7.39
C VAL A 66 -5.53 -0.45 -7.32
N THR A 67 -6.03 -0.10 -6.14
CA THR A 67 -7.44 0.30 -5.92
C THR A 67 -7.61 1.80 -5.74
N TYR A 68 -6.56 2.48 -5.27
CA TYR A 68 -6.58 3.92 -5.01
C TYR A 68 -5.21 4.54 -5.26
N VAL A 69 -5.22 5.75 -5.80
CA VAL A 69 -4.05 6.62 -6.00
C VAL A 69 -4.47 8.00 -5.49
N SER A 70 -3.70 8.59 -4.60
CA SER A 70 -4.02 9.91 -4.04
C SER A 70 -4.00 10.99 -5.11
N ALA A 71 -4.95 11.92 -5.04
CA ALA A 71 -5.01 13.06 -5.95
C ALA A 71 -3.96 14.12 -5.62
N ASP A 72 -3.50 14.16 -4.36
CA ASP A 72 -2.50 15.10 -3.88
C ASP A 72 -1.28 14.36 -3.32
N ARG A 73 -0.15 15.07 -3.29
CA ARG A 73 1.09 14.64 -2.68
C ARG A 73 1.07 14.93 -1.17
N ILE A 74 1.65 14.02 -0.40
CA ILE A 74 1.93 14.20 1.02
C ILE A 74 3.43 14.38 1.25
N MET A 75 3.81 14.99 2.37
CA MET A 75 5.20 15.03 2.80
C MET A 75 5.48 13.82 3.67
N GLN A 76 6.25 12.87 3.15
CA GLN A 76 6.68 11.70 3.90
C GLN A 76 8.03 11.97 4.57
N ARG A 77 8.10 11.69 5.88
CA ARG A 77 9.35 11.78 6.62
C ARG A 77 10.22 10.56 6.32
N THR A 78 11.39 10.80 5.73
CA THR A 78 12.40 9.78 5.45
C THR A 78 13.66 10.05 6.30
N PRO A 79 14.60 9.09 6.40
CA PRO A 79 15.90 9.32 7.03
C PRO A 79 16.69 10.49 6.40
N TYR A 80 16.37 10.88 5.17
CA TYR A 80 17.03 11.95 4.41
C TYR A 80 16.27 13.29 4.45
N GLY A 81 15.19 13.38 5.23
CA GLY A 81 14.32 14.56 5.31
C GLY A 81 12.91 14.31 4.79
N GLU A 82 12.11 15.36 4.69
CA GLU A 82 10.77 15.30 4.12
C GLU A 82 10.84 15.20 2.60
N GLN A 83 10.15 14.20 2.04
CA GLN A 83 10.08 13.98 0.61
C GLN A 83 8.61 13.97 0.17
N PRO A 84 8.25 14.66 -0.92
CA PRO A 84 6.90 14.60 -1.46
C PRO A 84 6.65 13.21 -2.07
N THR A 85 5.53 12.59 -1.71
CA THR A 85 5.10 11.28 -2.21
C THR A 85 3.60 11.25 -2.48
N TYR A 86 3.16 10.33 -3.32
CA TYR A 86 1.74 10.00 -3.49
C TYR A 86 1.43 8.72 -2.73
N VAL A 87 0.25 8.66 -2.14
CA VAL A 87 -0.25 7.47 -1.44
C VAL A 87 -0.99 6.59 -2.42
N VAL A 88 -0.65 5.30 -2.45
CA VAL A 88 -1.29 4.31 -3.31
C VAL A 88 -1.74 3.13 -2.45
N HIS A 89 -2.95 2.66 -2.69
CA HIS A 89 -3.47 1.45 -2.06
C HIS A 89 -3.46 0.29 -3.05
N VAL A 90 -2.92 -0.82 -2.59
CA VAL A 90 -2.93 -2.09 -3.32
C VAL A 90 -3.72 -3.10 -2.50
N GLU A 91 -4.78 -3.62 -3.09
CA GLU A 91 -5.54 -4.73 -2.54
C GLU A 91 -4.86 -6.05 -2.91
N ILE A 92 -4.65 -6.91 -1.92
CA ILE A 92 -4.00 -8.22 -2.09
C ILE A 92 -5.04 -9.30 -2.32
N ASN A 93 -4.73 -10.25 -3.19
CA ASN A 93 -5.51 -11.48 -3.29
C ASN A 93 -5.33 -12.33 -2.01
N LYS A 94 -6.38 -12.36 -1.18
CA LYS A 94 -6.41 -13.11 0.08
C LYS A 94 -6.31 -14.63 -0.13
N GLU A 95 -6.89 -15.17 -1.20
CA GLU A 95 -6.87 -16.60 -1.50
C GLU A 95 -5.44 -17.07 -1.79
N GLU A 96 -4.68 -16.26 -2.54
CA GLU A 96 -3.28 -16.55 -2.84
C GLU A 96 -2.39 -16.43 -1.59
N LEU A 97 -2.69 -15.47 -0.72
CA LEU A 97 -2.01 -15.32 0.57
C LEU A 97 -2.20 -16.56 1.46
N GLU A 98 -3.45 -17.03 1.59
CA GLU A 98 -3.80 -18.23 2.36
C GLU A 98 -3.22 -19.50 1.74
N ALA A 99 -3.25 -19.63 0.42
CA ALA A 99 -2.65 -20.77 -0.31
C ALA A 99 -1.14 -20.90 -0.08
N ASN A 100 -0.45 -19.78 0.14
CA ASN A 100 0.97 -19.76 0.47
C ASN A 100 1.26 -19.88 1.98
N ASN A 101 0.23 -20.08 2.80
CA ASN A 101 0.29 -20.14 4.26
C ASN A 101 0.98 -18.89 4.85
N LEU A 102 0.62 -17.72 4.32
CA LEU A 102 1.09 -16.41 4.75
C LEU A 102 -0.06 -15.66 5.44
N TYR A 103 0.31 -14.68 6.25
CA TYR A 103 -0.63 -13.75 6.86
C TYR A 103 -0.05 -12.35 6.78
N LEU A 104 -0.94 -11.36 6.70
CA LEU A 104 -0.59 -9.95 6.73
C LEU A 104 -1.27 -9.32 7.94
N THR A 105 -0.52 -8.50 8.67
CA THR A 105 -1.01 -7.75 9.83
C THR A 105 -0.57 -6.30 9.69
N ALA A 106 -1.33 -5.37 10.29
CA ALA A 106 -0.98 -3.96 10.32
C ALA A 106 0.43 -3.74 10.89
N GLY A 107 1.19 -2.84 10.26
CA GLY A 107 2.57 -2.55 10.64
C GLY A 107 3.62 -3.53 10.08
N MET A 108 3.20 -4.58 9.38
CA MET A 108 4.14 -5.49 8.72
C MET A 108 4.84 -4.80 7.54
N PRO A 109 6.18 -4.86 7.44
CA PRO A 109 6.89 -4.29 6.30
C PRO A 109 6.65 -5.14 5.04
N VAL A 110 6.28 -4.45 3.97
CA VAL A 110 6.01 -5.05 2.66
C VAL A 110 6.67 -4.22 1.56
N ALA A 111 7.06 -4.87 0.49
CA ALA A 111 7.48 -4.23 -0.75
C ALA A 111 6.40 -4.45 -1.82
N VAL A 112 6.03 -3.38 -2.53
CA VAL A 112 5.02 -3.42 -3.58
C VAL A 112 5.70 -3.07 -4.90
N PHE A 113 5.53 -3.94 -5.90
CA PHE A 113 6.03 -3.74 -7.25
C PHE A 113 4.85 -3.56 -8.19
N ILE A 114 4.54 -2.32 -8.54
CA ILE A 114 3.46 -2.00 -9.49
C ILE A 114 3.97 -2.31 -10.90
N ARG A 115 3.24 -3.13 -11.64
CA ARG A 115 3.59 -3.49 -13.02
C ARG A 115 3.27 -2.30 -13.92
N THR A 116 4.30 -1.53 -14.24
CA THR A 116 4.24 -0.42 -15.20
C THR A 116 4.68 -0.89 -16.57
N ASN A 117 4.28 -0.17 -17.63
CA ASN A 117 4.78 -0.45 -18.97
C ASN A 117 6.29 -0.24 -19.01
N PRO A 118 7.06 -1.13 -19.68
CA PRO A 118 8.50 -1.00 -19.74
C PRO A 118 8.87 0.29 -20.47
N ARG A 119 9.59 1.21 -19.79
CA ARG A 119 10.28 2.31 -20.46
C ARG A 119 11.49 1.75 -21.20
N THR A 120 11.63 2.12 -22.46
CA THR A 120 12.91 1.94 -23.16
C THR A 120 13.82 3.12 -22.82
N VAL A 121 15.15 2.92 -22.85
CA VAL A 121 16.11 4.03 -22.69
C VAL A 121 15.87 5.12 -23.74
N LEU A 122 15.34 4.72 -24.91
CA LEU A 122 14.95 5.62 -25.98
C LEU A 122 13.86 6.61 -25.55
N ASP A 123 12.89 6.20 -24.74
CA ASP A 123 11.79 7.08 -24.30
C ASP A 123 12.32 8.29 -23.50
N TYR A 124 13.34 8.09 -22.67
CA TYR A 124 14.00 9.18 -21.95
C TYR A 124 14.81 10.12 -22.86
N ALA A 125 15.39 9.59 -23.93
CA ALA A 125 16.16 10.38 -24.89
C ALA A 125 15.26 11.20 -25.82
N LEU A 126 14.08 10.68 -26.16
CA LEU A 126 13.13 11.32 -27.06
C LEU A 126 12.17 12.30 -26.37
N GLU A 127 11.91 12.15 -25.07
CA GLU A 127 11.10 13.08 -24.26
C GLU A 127 11.46 14.57 -24.45
N PRO A 128 12.73 15.00 -24.33
CA PRO A 128 13.09 16.41 -24.52
C PRO A 128 12.95 16.87 -25.97
N MET A 129 13.09 15.98 -26.96
CA MET A 129 12.93 16.34 -28.36
C MET A 129 11.47 16.65 -28.69
N LEU A 130 10.53 15.80 -28.26
CA LEU A 130 9.10 15.98 -28.51
C LEU A 130 8.55 17.23 -27.82
N GLN A 131 9.01 17.54 -26.59
CA GLN A 131 8.59 18.76 -25.87
C GLN A 131 9.00 20.06 -26.56
N ASN A 132 10.11 20.04 -27.32
CA ASN A 132 10.58 21.21 -28.05
C ASN A 132 9.81 21.45 -29.35
N PHE A 133 9.31 20.40 -30.00
CA PHE A 133 8.48 20.52 -31.21
C PHE A 133 7.12 21.17 -30.93
N ASP A 134 6.46 20.81 -29.82
CA ASP A 134 5.17 21.39 -29.43
C ASP A 134 5.26 22.88 -29.10
N ARG A 135 6.41 23.34 -28.60
CA ARG A 135 6.63 24.77 -28.29
C ARG A 135 6.90 25.60 -29.55
N ALA A 136 7.61 25.03 -30.54
CA ALA A 136 7.91 25.70 -31.80
C ALA A 136 6.69 25.89 -32.72
N LEU A 137 5.66 25.05 -32.58
CA LEU A 137 4.43 25.15 -33.38
C LEU A 137 3.38 26.14 -32.81
N ARG A 138 3.56 26.61 -31.57
CA ARG A 138 2.63 27.54 -30.90
C ARG A 138 3.06 29.01 -30.96
N GLU A 139 4.18 29.32 -31.61
CA GLU A 139 4.76 30.67 -31.67
C GLU A 139 4.69 31.32 -33.07
N ASN A 140 3.71 30.96 -33.90
CA ASN A 140 3.32 31.73 -35.09
C ASN A 140 1.92 32.32 -34.92
#